data_AF-A0A1H9J6V4-F1
#
_entry.id   AF-A0A1H9J6V4-F1
#
_cell.length_a   1.000
_cell.length_b   1.000
_cell.length_c   1.000
_cell.angle_alpha   90.00
_cell.angle_beta   90.00
_cell.angle_gamma   90.00
#
_symmetry.space_group_name_H-M   'P 1'
#
loop_
_entity.id
_entity.type
_entity.pdbx_description
1 polymer ?
#
loop_
_entity_poly.entity_id
_entity_poly.type
_entity_poly.pdbx_seq_one_letter_code
_entity_poly.pdbx_strand_id
1 'polypeptide(L)'
;MIRLLSTTSSADNQRAIRQDGLKDPVFKKSTADADVDRLIRNTYKVLLTRGMVGTIVYSTDPETREKLRELAGGVERELATA
;
A
#
# COMPACT_ATOMS: atom_id res chain seq x y z
N MET A 1 -13.29 -12.09 17.14
CA MET A 1 -13.96 -12.89 16.10
C MET A 1 -14.54 -11.93 15.07
N ILE A 2 -13.77 -11.57 14.04
CA ILE A 2 -14.28 -10.80 12.90
C ILE A 2 -13.96 -11.62 11.66
N ARG A 3 -14.99 -12.33 11.18
CA ARG A 3 -15.00 -13.05 9.93
C ARG A 3 -15.66 -12.14 8.92
N LEU A 4 -14.91 -11.71 7.90
CA LEU A 4 -15.51 -11.24 6.65
C LEU A 4 -14.75 -11.88 5.49
N LEU A 5 -15.15 -13.11 5.17
CA LEU A 5 -14.97 -13.67 3.84
C LEU A 5 -15.80 -12.79 2.91
N SER A 6 -15.12 -11.90 2.18
CA SER A 6 -15.65 -11.33 0.95
C SER A 6 -14.76 -11.84 -0.18
N THR A 7 -15.13 -13.00 -0.69
CA THR A 7 -14.73 -13.44 -2.03
C THR A 7 -15.28 -12.39 -3.00
N THR A 8 -14.44 -11.52 -3.53
CA THR A 8 -14.81 -10.65 -4.63
C THR A 8 -13.77 -10.78 -5.73
N SER A 9 -14.21 -11.53 -6.74
CA SER A 9 -13.86 -11.46 -8.15
C SER A 9 -12.80 -10.43 -8.52
N SER A 10 -11.69 -10.96 -9.02
CA SER A 10 -10.48 -10.29 -9.51
C SER A 10 -10.68 -9.43 -10.78
N ALA A 11 -11.91 -9.02 -11.13
CA ALA A 11 -12.19 -8.33 -12.39
C ALA A 11 -12.57 -6.83 -12.26
N ASP A 12 -12.96 -6.35 -11.08
CA ASP A 12 -13.31 -4.94 -10.88
C ASP A 12 -12.39 -4.32 -9.83
N ASN A 13 -11.51 -3.42 -10.26
CA ASN A 13 -10.57 -2.69 -9.40
C ASN A 13 -11.28 -1.63 -8.51
N GLN A 14 -12.58 -1.81 -8.25
CA GLN A 14 -13.46 -0.92 -7.50
C GLN A 14 -13.45 -1.31 -6.01
N ARG A 15 -12.26 -1.39 -5.39
CA ARG A 15 -12.17 -1.59 -3.94
C ARG A 15 -12.42 -0.25 -3.26
N ALA A 16 -13.57 -0.11 -2.58
CA ALA A 16 -13.87 1.04 -1.74
C ALA A 16 -12.72 1.30 -0.74
N ILE A 17 -12.31 2.55 -0.60
CA ILE A 17 -11.17 2.92 0.23
C ILE A 17 -11.57 2.81 1.71
N ARG A 18 -10.94 1.87 2.40
CA ARG A 18 -11.10 1.68 3.85
C ARG A 18 -10.30 2.73 4.62
N GLN A 19 -11.00 3.69 5.23
CA GLN A 19 -10.40 4.83 5.94
C GLN A 19 -10.10 4.53 7.42
N ASP A 20 -10.61 3.42 7.94
CA ASP A 20 -10.51 2.93 9.33
C ASP A 20 -9.07 2.70 9.83
N GLY A 21 -8.11 2.51 8.92
CA GLY A 21 -6.67 2.39 9.25
C GLY A 21 -5.86 3.67 9.05
N LEU A 22 -6.44 4.73 8.47
CA LEU A 22 -5.71 5.91 8.04
C LEU A 22 -5.59 6.93 9.18
N LYS A 23 -4.38 7.10 9.70
CA LYS A 23 -4.11 7.92 10.90
C LYS A 23 -3.99 9.42 10.63
N ASP A 24 -3.97 9.83 9.37
CA ASP A 24 -3.81 11.23 9.00
C ASP A 24 -5.12 12.01 9.24
N PRO A 25 -5.09 13.12 9.99
CA PRO A 25 -6.27 13.91 10.33
C PRO A 25 -7.02 14.48 9.13
N VAL A 26 -6.37 14.61 7.95
CA VAL A 26 -7.01 15.09 6.71
C VAL A 26 -8.17 14.17 6.28
N PHE A 27 -8.11 12.88 6.63
CA PHE A 27 -9.11 11.88 6.24
C PHE A 27 -10.25 11.69 7.26
N LYS A 28 -10.30 12.50 8.32
CA LYS A 28 -11.36 12.42 9.36
C LYS A 28 -12.67 13.10 8.97
N LYS A 29 -12.70 13.83 7.86
CA LYS A 29 -13.91 14.46 7.30
C LYS A 29 -14.30 13.74 6.02
N SER A 30 -15.58 13.79 5.66
CA SER A 30 -16.21 13.26 4.43
C SER A 30 -15.48 13.70 3.15
N THR A 31 -14.31 13.13 2.94
CA THR A 31 -13.45 13.37 1.79
C THR A 31 -13.91 12.39 0.73
N ALA A 32 -14.21 12.90 -0.46
CA ALA A 32 -14.63 12.03 -1.56
C ALA A 32 -13.53 11.00 -1.85
N ASP A 33 -13.90 9.77 -2.18
CA ASP A 33 -12.94 8.67 -2.41
C ASP A 33 -11.86 9.03 -3.45
N ALA A 34 -12.21 9.81 -4.48
CA ALA A 34 -11.25 10.29 -5.47
C ALA A 34 -10.19 11.23 -4.87
N ASP A 35 -10.57 12.08 -3.92
CA ASP A 35 -9.64 12.95 -3.21
C ASP A 35 -8.78 12.14 -2.24
N VAL A 36 -9.36 11.14 -1.57
CA VAL A 36 -8.62 10.25 -0.68
C VAL A 36 -7.53 9.51 -1.45
N ASP A 37 -7.89 8.93 -2.59
CA ASP A 37 -6.97 8.24 -3.48
C ASP A 37 -5.82 9.17 -3.95
N ARG A 38 -6.17 10.38 -4.40
CA ARG A 38 -5.19 11.38 -4.84
C ARG A 38 -4.22 11.75 -3.70
N LEU A 39 -4.74 11.96 -2.50
CA LEU A 39 -3.93 12.30 -1.33
C LEU A 39 -2.98 11.16 -0.95
N ILE A 40 -3.47 9.92 -0.94
CA ILE A 40 -2.66 8.73 -0.68
C ILE A 40 -1.49 8.65 -1.68
N ARG A 41 -1.77 8.74 -2.99
CA ARG A 41 -0.72 8.68 -4.02
C ARG A 41 0.29 9.81 -3.88
N ASN A 42 -0.15 11.04 -3.64
CA ASN A 42 0.74 12.18 -3.49
C ASN A 42 1.67 12.02 -2.29
N THR A 43 1.14 11.63 -1.13
CA THR A 43 1.93 11.43 0.08
C THR A 43 2.99 10.35 -0.12
N TYR A 44 2.59 9.16 -0.58
CA TYR A 44 3.55 8.07 -0.79
C TYR A 44 4.54 8.39 -1.90
N LYS A 45 4.14 9.03 -3.00
CA LYS A 45 5.08 9.50 -4.03
C LYS A 45 6.19 10.35 -3.42
N VAL A 46 5.82 11.33 -2.60
CA VAL A 46 6.78 12.23 -1.95
C VAL A 46 7.69 11.46 -0.98
N LEU A 47 7.14 10.60 -0.13
CA LEU A 47 7.93 9.81 0.82
C LEU A 47 8.93 8.89 0.11
N LEU A 48 8.50 8.25 -0.97
CA LEU A 48 9.32 7.30 -1.72
C LEU A 48 10.46 7.98 -2.48
N THR A 49 10.31 9.24 -2.89
CA THR A 49 11.36 9.99 -3.61
C THR A 49 12.29 10.81 -2.72
N ARG A 50 12.01 10.92 -1.41
CA ARG A 50 12.84 11.70 -0.47
C ARG A 50 13.94 10.88 0.21
N GLY A 51 13.94 9.56 0.07
CA GLY A 51 15.02 8.71 0.57
C GLY A 51 16.29 8.88 -0.25
N MET A 52 17.35 9.44 0.33
CA MET A 52 18.63 9.64 -0.37
C MET A 52 19.38 8.33 -0.66
N VAL A 53 19.20 7.31 0.19
CA VAL A 53 19.82 5.98 0.07
C VAL A 53 18.80 4.93 -0.37
N GLY A 54 17.56 5.06 0.10
CA GLY A 54 16.47 4.16 -0.23
C GLY A 54 15.31 4.29 0.77
N THR A 55 14.20 3.65 0.45
CA THR A 55 13.00 3.61 1.29
C THR A 55 12.52 2.17 1.42
N ILE A 56 12.09 1.78 2.63
CA ILE A 56 11.52 0.46 2.89
C ILE A 56 9.99 0.60 2.99
N VAL A 57 9.28 -0.22 2.21
CA VAL A 57 7.82 -0.35 2.29
C VAL A 57 7.51 -1.72 2.86
N TYR A 58 6.72 -1.76 3.94
CA TYR A 58 6.27 -3.00 4.57
C TYR A 58 4.76 -3.00 4.73
N SER A 59 4.15 -4.14 4.39
CA SER A 59 2.73 -4.41 4.63
C SER A 59 2.58 -5.55 5.62
N THR A 60 1.61 -5.46 6.53
CA THR A 60 1.24 -6.57 7.41
C THR A 60 0.45 -7.65 6.68
N ASP A 61 -0.13 -7.33 5.52
CA ASP A 61 -0.88 -8.25 4.69
C ASP A 61 0.06 -9.12 3.83
N PRO A 62 0.00 -10.47 3.93
CA PRO A 62 0.83 -11.38 3.16
C PRO A 62 0.69 -11.24 1.64
N GLU A 63 -0.53 -11.14 1.12
CA GLU A 63 -0.81 -11.01 -0.31
C GLU A 63 -0.16 -9.74 -0.89
N THR A 64 -0.32 -8.61 -0.19
CA THR A 64 0.32 -7.35 -0.56
C THR A 64 1.84 -7.45 -0.53
N ARG A 65 2.44 -8.17 0.45
CA ARG A 65 3.90 -8.37 0.49
C ARG A 65 4.41 -9.13 -0.74
N GLU A 66 3.71 -10.17 -1.16
CA GLU A 66 4.06 -10.93 -2.36
C GLU A 66 3.99 -10.04 -3.60
N LYS A 67 2.91 -9.27 -3.74
CA LYS A 67 2.78 -8.35 -4.88
C LYS A 67 3.87 -7.28 -4.90
N LEU A 68 4.21 -6.71 -3.73
CA LEU A 68 5.29 -5.73 -3.62
C LEU A 68 6.65 -6.34 -4.00
N ARG A 69 6.92 -7.61 -3.67
CA ARG A 69 8.15 -8.32 -4.04
C ARG A 69 8.24 -8.56 -5.55
N GLU A 70 7.12 -8.94 -6.18
CA GLU A 70 7.02 -9.08 -7.63
C GLU A 70 7.29 -7.75 -8.33
N LEU A 71 6.63 -6.67 -7.90
CA LEU A 71 6.78 -5.33 -8.49
C LEU A 71 8.17 -4.72 -8.28
N ALA A 72 8.81 -5.00 -7.14
CA ALA A 72 10.18 -4.55 -6.87
C ALA A 72 11.24 -5.33 -7.66
N GLY A 73 10.84 -6.28 -8.51
CA GLY A 73 11.71 -6.97 -9.45
C GLY A 73 12.66 -7.97 -8.80
N GLY A 74 12.28 -8.56 -7.64
CA GLY A 74 13.08 -9.58 -6.96
C GLY A 74 14.52 -9.13 -6.74
N VAL A 75 14.78 -8.38 -5.67
CA VAL A 75 16.16 -8.17 -5.21
C VAL A 75 16.69 -9.53 -4.72
N GLU A 76 17.13 -10.38 -5.65
CA GLU A 76 18.24 -11.30 -5.41
C GLU A 76 19.44 -10.40 -5.13
N ARG A 77 19.52 -9.88 -3.91
CA ARG A 77 20.83 -9.69 -3.31
C ARG A 77 21.37 -11.10 -3.20
N GLU A 78 22.17 -11.46 -4.18
CA GLU A 78 23.31 -12.34 -4.02
C GLU A 78 23.85 -12.05 -2.61
N LEU A 79 23.51 -12.95 -1.68
CA LEU A 79 24.19 -13.03 -0.41
C LEU A 79 25.60 -13.43 -0.82
N ALA A 80 26.40 -12.41 -1.10
CA ALA A 80 27.83 -12.52 -1.27
C ALA A 80 28.31 -13.32 -0.07
N THR A 81 28.62 -14.57 -0.41
CA THR A 81 29.28 -15.52 0.45
C THR A 81 30.58 -14.83 0.89
N ALA A 82 30.69 -14.56 2.18
CA ALA A 82 31.91 -14.15 2.84
C ALA A 82 32.03 -14.96 4.14
#